data_AF-A0A948YUU1-F1
#
_entry.id   AF-A0A948YUU1-F1
#
_cell.length_a   1.000
_cell.length_b   1.000
_cell.length_c   1.000
_cell.angle_alpha   90.00
_cell.angle_beta   90.00
_cell.angle_gamma   90.00
#
_symmetry.space_group_name_H-M   'P 1'
#
loop_
_entity.id
_entity.type
_entity.pdbx_description
1 polymer ?
#
loop_
_entity_poly.entity_id
_entity_poly.type
_entity_poly.pdbx_seq_one_letter_code
_entity_poly.pdbx_strand_id
1 'polypeptide(L)'
;MREIVVDKSFLDGAPGTQVLDVFTTHKALIIESLFFELMTTGAKSQVRCFSKVPDQPASFSLIPNIGTLLRYEFETRKPCLPLDDRRIEGTYIFNAKLCNGTFVPEGQVLADLEEMKTHVEADTKSFLERCQVIHLYFPELIGIEFRDFPAAVANARLSLATDFTRVRNIYAKLHAEAPEHEALEPELLGPQWAWFRWVQSQMLAALRIFGRYQCRIPDAPTPRVLRNAEHSMLDVDYILAASLAGAIATNDAEVEEDFRLLCPNGLVIKPLHYNG
;
A
#
# COMPACT_ATOMS: atom_id res chain seq x y z
N MET A 1 2.54 -9.34 21.30
CA MET A 1 3.42 -8.89 20.20
C MET A 1 2.58 -8.06 19.25
N ARG A 2 3.04 -6.89 18.80
CA ARG A 2 2.28 -6.00 17.91
C ARG A 2 2.54 -6.39 16.45
N GLU A 3 1.52 -6.33 15.60
CA GLU A 3 1.65 -6.45 14.15
C GLU A 3 2.44 -5.26 13.58
N ILE A 4 3.32 -5.49 12.61
CA ILE A 4 4.01 -4.42 11.89
C ILE A 4 4.13 -4.77 10.41
N VAL A 5 3.67 -3.87 9.54
CA VAL A 5 3.85 -4.03 8.10
C VAL A 5 5.27 -3.60 7.74
N VAL A 6 5.97 -4.46 7.01
CA VAL A 6 7.31 -4.17 6.50
C VAL A 6 7.19 -3.80 5.03
N ASP A 7 7.76 -2.67 4.63
CA ASP A 7 7.82 -2.26 3.22
C ASP A 7 9.20 -2.55 2.60
N LYS A 8 9.31 -2.38 1.29
CA LYS A 8 10.58 -2.55 0.58
C LYS A 8 11.62 -1.51 1.00
N SER A 9 11.21 -0.27 1.19
CA SER A 9 12.14 0.84 1.46
C SER A 9 12.91 0.65 2.78
N PHE A 10 12.28 0.07 3.80
CA PHE A 10 12.89 -0.36 5.05
C PHE A 10 13.83 -1.54 4.82
N LEU A 11 13.40 -2.59 4.10
CA LEU A 11 14.27 -3.72 3.79
C LEU A 11 15.51 -3.30 2.99
N ASP A 12 15.39 -2.31 2.12
CA ASP A 12 16.51 -1.77 1.37
C ASP A 12 17.45 -0.94 2.28
N GLY A 13 16.89 -0.05 3.10
CA GLY A 13 17.64 0.93 3.89
C GLY A 13 18.21 0.42 5.21
N ALA A 14 17.52 -0.50 5.89
CA ALA A 14 17.89 -0.94 7.24
C ALA A 14 19.05 -1.96 7.22
N PRO A 15 19.95 -1.94 8.21
CA PRO A 15 20.93 -3.00 8.41
C PRO A 15 20.23 -4.32 8.76
N GLY A 16 20.81 -5.45 8.36
CA GLY A 16 20.21 -6.78 8.58
C GLY A 16 19.92 -7.09 10.06
N THR A 17 20.75 -6.59 10.98
CA THR A 17 20.52 -6.73 12.43
C THR A 17 19.25 -6.01 12.90
N GLN A 18 18.94 -4.85 12.32
CA GLN A 18 17.70 -4.14 12.64
C GLN A 18 16.49 -4.83 12.02
N VAL A 19 16.60 -5.36 10.80
CA VAL A 19 15.52 -6.15 10.19
C VAL A 19 15.21 -7.36 11.07
N LEU A 20 16.23 -8.09 11.52
CA LEU A 20 16.06 -9.22 12.43
C LEU A 20 15.41 -8.81 13.76
N ASP A 21 15.79 -7.67 14.34
CA ASP A 21 15.18 -7.14 15.58
C ASP A 21 13.68 -6.86 15.39
N VAL A 22 13.29 -6.27 14.25
CA VAL A 22 11.88 -6.05 13.93
C VAL A 22 11.11 -7.37 13.85
N PHE A 23 11.65 -8.37 13.15
CA PHE A 23 10.99 -9.66 12.95
C PHE A 23 10.92 -10.52 14.23
N THR A 24 11.80 -10.28 15.20
CA THR A 24 11.83 -11.03 16.47
C THR A 24 11.04 -10.35 17.58
N THR A 25 10.95 -9.02 17.55
CA THR A 25 10.24 -8.21 18.56
C THR A 25 8.78 -7.95 18.19
N HIS A 26 8.46 -7.98 16.90
CA HIS A 26 7.13 -7.72 16.36
C HIS A 26 6.64 -8.88 15.52
N LYS A 27 5.33 -8.91 15.30
CA LYS A 27 4.70 -9.85 14.38
C LYS A 27 4.80 -9.25 12.98
N ALA A 28 5.90 -9.52 12.31
CA ALA A 28 6.18 -8.96 10.99
C ALA A 28 5.15 -9.45 9.97
N LEU A 29 4.50 -8.50 9.30
CA LEU A 29 3.55 -8.73 8.22
C LEU A 29 4.23 -8.35 6.91
N ILE A 30 4.31 -9.31 5.99
CA ILE A 30 4.75 -9.09 4.62
C ILE A 30 3.51 -9.22 3.74
N ILE A 31 3.15 -8.15 3.03
CA ILE A 31 2.04 -8.18 2.08
C ILE A 31 2.48 -8.80 0.75
N GLU A 32 1.56 -9.45 0.05
CA GLU A 32 1.83 -10.10 -1.24
C GLU A 32 2.45 -9.15 -2.28
N SER A 33 2.04 -7.87 -2.31
CA SER A 33 2.60 -6.86 -3.22
C SER A 33 4.08 -6.55 -2.94
N LEU A 34 4.58 -6.74 -1.70
CA LEU A 34 6.01 -6.67 -1.42
C LEU A 34 6.78 -7.76 -2.14
N PHE A 35 6.22 -8.98 -2.25
CA PHE A 35 6.88 -10.03 -3.02
C PHE A 35 6.98 -9.69 -4.49
N PHE A 36 5.89 -9.21 -5.07
CA PHE A 36 5.91 -8.73 -6.44
C PHE A 36 7.00 -7.67 -6.65
N GLU A 37 7.05 -6.66 -5.77
CA GLU A 37 8.01 -5.57 -5.86
C GLU A 37 9.46 -6.06 -5.71
N LEU A 38 9.73 -6.99 -4.78
CA LEU A 38 11.05 -7.58 -4.60
C LEU A 38 11.47 -8.51 -5.75
N MET A 39 10.52 -9.17 -6.40
CA MET A 39 10.78 -10.05 -7.53
C MET A 39 11.02 -9.30 -8.84
N THR A 40 10.48 -8.09 -8.96
CA THR A 40 10.57 -7.24 -10.15
C THR A 40 11.60 -6.11 -10.03
N THR A 41 12.11 -5.83 -8.83
CA THR A 41 13.18 -4.85 -8.63
C THR A 41 14.53 -5.31 -9.20
N GLY A 42 15.50 -4.38 -9.26
CA GLY A 42 16.84 -4.68 -9.76
C GLY A 42 17.58 -5.70 -8.87
N ALA A 43 18.37 -6.59 -9.47
CA ALA A 43 19.04 -7.71 -8.81
C ALA A 43 19.81 -7.33 -7.52
N LYS A 44 20.47 -6.16 -7.48
CA LYS A 44 21.18 -5.69 -6.28
C LYS A 44 20.25 -5.40 -5.10
N SER A 45 19.07 -4.81 -5.35
CA SER A 45 18.07 -4.54 -4.32
C SER A 45 17.40 -5.83 -3.87
N GLN A 46 17.04 -6.69 -4.82
CA GLN A 46 16.49 -8.01 -4.54
C GLN A 46 17.37 -8.81 -3.56
N VAL A 47 18.65 -9.00 -3.90
CA VAL A 47 19.62 -9.72 -3.05
C VAL A 47 19.71 -9.08 -1.67
N ARG A 48 19.85 -7.76 -1.62
CA ARG A 48 19.97 -7.02 -0.36
C ARG A 48 18.75 -7.20 0.53
N CYS A 49 17.54 -7.12 -0.01
CA CYS A 49 16.31 -7.29 0.76
C CYS A 49 16.16 -8.73 1.25
N PHE A 50 16.22 -9.72 0.36
CA PHE A 50 16.03 -11.13 0.72
C PHE A 50 17.09 -11.64 1.70
N SER A 51 18.34 -11.18 1.59
CA SER A 51 19.42 -11.56 2.52
C SER A 51 19.19 -11.13 3.98
N LYS A 52 18.29 -10.16 4.21
CA LYS A 52 17.99 -9.62 5.55
C LYS A 52 16.76 -10.26 6.18
N VAL A 53 15.91 -10.92 5.39
CA VAL A 53 14.72 -11.56 5.93
C VAL A 53 15.13 -12.87 6.63
N PRO A 54 14.67 -13.13 7.87
CA PRO A 54 15.05 -14.34 8.58
C PRO A 54 14.66 -15.60 7.80
N ASP A 55 15.54 -16.62 7.82
CA ASP A 55 15.32 -17.93 7.19
C ASP A 55 14.52 -18.89 8.08
N GLN A 56 14.23 -18.48 9.31
CA GLN A 56 13.49 -19.27 10.29
C GLN A 56 12.02 -19.42 9.86
N PRO A 57 11.46 -20.64 9.92
CA PRO A 57 10.03 -20.89 9.75
C PRO A 57 9.17 -19.95 10.61
N ALA A 58 8.09 -19.42 10.02
CA ALA A 58 7.12 -18.56 10.72
C ALA A 58 7.72 -17.28 11.35
N SER A 59 8.84 -16.78 10.80
CA SER A 59 9.44 -15.49 11.18
C SER A 59 8.60 -14.28 10.77
N PHE A 60 7.64 -14.46 9.86
CA PHE A 60 6.68 -13.45 9.42
C PHE A 60 5.38 -14.12 8.97
N SER A 61 4.36 -13.29 8.82
CA SER A 61 3.07 -13.68 8.26
C SER A 61 2.87 -13.05 6.90
N LEU A 62 2.60 -13.90 5.90
CA LEU A 62 2.28 -13.43 4.56
C LEU A 62 0.81 -13.04 4.50
N ILE A 63 0.53 -11.75 4.31
CA ILE A 63 -0.82 -11.21 4.17
C ILE A 63 -1.18 -11.20 2.67
N PRO A 64 -2.34 -11.73 2.28
CA PRO A 64 -2.75 -11.75 0.88
C PRO A 64 -2.93 -10.33 0.33
N ASN A 65 -3.04 -10.21 -0.99
CA ASN A 65 -3.41 -8.94 -1.63
C ASN A 65 -4.68 -8.33 -1.04
N ILE A 66 -4.80 -7.01 -1.19
CA ILE A 66 -5.91 -6.22 -0.63
C ILE A 66 -7.25 -6.72 -1.15
N GLY A 67 -7.37 -7.13 -2.41
CA GLY A 67 -8.60 -7.68 -2.98
C GLY A 67 -9.17 -8.85 -2.16
N THR A 68 -8.30 -9.74 -1.66
CA THR A 68 -8.68 -10.85 -0.77
C THR A 68 -9.23 -10.34 0.57
N LEU A 69 -8.61 -9.31 1.16
CA LEU A 69 -9.10 -8.72 2.42
C LEU A 69 -10.46 -8.03 2.23
N LEU A 70 -10.63 -7.27 1.14
CA LEU A 70 -11.89 -6.63 0.79
C LEU A 70 -13.02 -7.64 0.58
N ARG A 71 -12.72 -8.75 -0.11
CA ARG A 71 -13.66 -9.85 -0.33
C ARG A 71 -14.06 -10.52 0.99
N TYR A 72 -13.11 -10.78 1.89
CA TYR A 72 -13.41 -11.31 3.22
C TYR A 72 -14.40 -10.44 3.97
N GLU A 73 -14.17 -9.12 4.00
CA GLU A 73 -15.06 -8.20 4.72
C GLU A 73 -16.45 -8.16 4.11
N PHE A 74 -16.52 -8.23 2.79
CA PHE A 74 -17.77 -8.32 2.06
C PHE A 74 -18.54 -9.62 2.40
N GLU A 75 -17.92 -10.78 2.27
CA GLU A 75 -18.55 -12.09 2.46
C GLU A 75 -18.98 -12.31 3.91
N THR A 76 -18.16 -11.87 4.87
CA THR A 76 -18.40 -12.12 6.30
C THR A 76 -19.14 -10.99 6.99
N ARG A 77 -19.26 -9.82 6.34
CA ARG A 77 -19.77 -8.58 6.93
C ARG A 77 -19.06 -8.23 8.24
N LYS A 78 -17.76 -8.49 8.33
CA LYS A 78 -16.91 -8.22 9.50
C LYS A 78 -15.58 -7.59 9.08
N PRO A 79 -14.99 -6.73 9.90
CA PRO A 79 -13.63 -6.24 9.68
C PRO A 79 -12.61 -7.38 9.58
N CYS A 80 -11.55 -7.19 8.80
CA CYS A 80 -10.50 -8.20 8.60
C CYS A 80 -9.42 -8.24 9.70
N LEU A 81 -9.66 -7.59 10.85
CA LEU A 81 -8.71 -7.51 11.97
C LEU A 81 -8.86 -8.69 12.97
N PRO A 82 -7.75 -9.13 13.59
CA PRO A 82 -6.36 -8.76 13.32
C PRO A 82 -5.88 -9.31 11.97
N LEU A 83 -4.93 -8.63 11.32
CA LEU A 83 -4.51 -8.99 9.96
C LEU A 83 -3.85 -10.36 9.90
N ASP A 84 -3.14 -10.76 10.94
CA ASP A 84 -2.50 -12.08 10.97
C ASP A 84 -3.47 -13.26 10.88
N ASP A 85 -4.70 -13.10 11.36
CA ASP A 85 -5.72 -14.14 11.23
C ASP A 85 -6.18 -14.32 9.77
N ARG A 86 -5.77 -13.40 8.89
CA ARG A 86 -6.02 -13.42 7.45
C ARG A 86 -4.78 -13.78 6.64
N ARG A 87 -3.69 -14.21 7.28
CA ARG A 87 -2.48 -14.64 6.57
C ARG A 87 -2.78 -15.81 5.64
N ILE A 88 -2.03 -15.88 4.55
CA ILE A 88 -1.98 -17.08 3.71
C ILE A 88 -1.45 -18.23 4.58
N GLU A 89 -2.12 -19.38 4.53
CA GLU A 89 -1.70 -20.54 5.31
C GLU A 89 -0.44 -21.17 4.71
N GLY A 90 0.56 -21.41 5.56
CA GLY A 90 1.80 -22.05 5.13
C GLY A 90 2.96 -21.78 6.07
N THR A 91 4.05 -22.50 5.85
CA THR A 91 5.36 -22.17 6.41
C THR A 91 6.22 -21.59 5.29
N TYR A 92 6.56 -20.31 5.40
CA TYR A 92 7.30 -19.60 4.38
C TYR A 92 8.81 -19.68 4.66
N ILE A 93 9.55 -20.18 3.68
CA ILE A 93 11.01 -20.16 3.64
C ILE A 93 11.40 -19.69 2.26
N PHE A 94 12.22 -18.64 2.16
CA PHE A 94 12.68 -18.15 0.87
C PHE A 94 13.63 -19.13 0.20
N ASN A 95 13.58 -19.14 -1.13
CA ASN A 95 14.59 -19.83 -1.90
C ASN A 95 15.96 -19.16 -1.64
N ALA A 96 16.93 -19.92 -1.13
CA ALA A 96 18.27 -19.41 -0.81
C ALA A 96 18.97 -18.75 -2.02
N LYS A 97 18.56 -19.08 -3.25
CA LYS A 97 19.06 -18.43 -4.47
C LYS A 97 18.64 -16.96 -4.60
N LEU A 98 17.56 -16.53 -3.94
CA LEU A 98 17.16 -15.12 -3.90
C LEU A 98 18.17 -14.28 -3.10
N CYS A 99 18.72 -14.86 -2.02
CA CYS A 99 19.70 -14.20 -1.16
C CYS A 99 21.08 -14.02 -1.80
N ASN A 100 21.37 -14.71 -2.91
CA ASN A 100 22.65 -14.63 -3.62
C ASN A 100 22.52 -14.20 -5.09
N GLY A 101 21.30 -13.92 -5.56
CA GLY A 101 21.05 -13.39 -6.90
C GLY A 101 21.17 -14.43 -8.02
N THR A 102 21.13 -15.72 -7.67
CA THR A 102 21.17 -16.83 -8.65
C THR A 102 19.79 -17.42 -8.92
N PHE A 103 18.73 -16.82 -8.36
CA PHE A 103 17.37 -17.26 -8.62
C PHE A 103 16.94 -16.82 -10.02
N VAL A 104 16.48 -17.78 -10.81
CA VAL A 104 15.88 -17.54 -12.12
C VAL A 104 14.44 -18.06 -12.03
N PRO A 105 13.43 -17.20 -12.20
CA PRO A 105 12.04 -17.65 -12.25
C PRO A 105 11.83 -18.59 -13.45
N GLU A 106 11.24 -19.75 -13.21
CA GLU A 106 10.96 -20.76 -14.23
C GLU A 106 9.58 -21.38 -14.01
N GLY A 107 9.03 -22.01 -15.05
CA GLY A 107 7.75 -22.73 -14.97
C GLY A 107 6.60 -21.86 -14.49
N GLN A 108 5.83 -22.37 -13.52
CA GLN A 108 4.66 -21.67 -12.97
C GLN A 108 5.03 -20.32 -12.34
N VAL A 109 6.18 -20.21 -11.68
CA VAL A 109 6.61 -18.97 -11.02
C VAL A 109 6.79 -17.84 -12.04
N LEU A 110 7.34 -18.15 -13.21
CA LEU A 110 7.47 -17.16 -14.28
C LEU A 110 6.10 -16.76 -14.83
N ALA A 111 5.19 -17.71 -15.03
CA ALA A 111 3.83 -17.44 -15.49
C ALA A 111 3.06 -16.53 -14.50
N ASP A 112 3.12 -16.83 -13.21
CA ASP A 112 2.47 -16.05 -12.15
C ASP A 112 3.03 -14.63 -12.08
N LEU A 113 4.35 -14.45 -12.28
CA LEU A 113 4.97 -13.12 -12.32
C LEU A 113 4.51 -12.29 -13.52
N GLU A 114 4.35 -12.89 -14.71
CA GLU A 114 3.86 -12.17 -15.89
C GLU A 114 2.37 -11.83 -15.79
N GLU A 115 1.56 -12.71 -15.21
CA GLU A 115 0.16 -12.43 -14.89
C GLU A 115 0.05 -11.25 -13.92
N MET A 116 0.86 -11.27 -12.85
CA MET A 116 0.85 -10.21 -11.85
C MET A 116 1.34 -8.87 -12.40
N LYS A 117 2.33 -8.86 -13.31
CA LYS A 117 2.71 -7.64 -14.05
C LYS A 117 1.55 -7.07 -14.85
N THR A 118 0.81 -7.94 -15.56
CA THR A 118 -0.35 -7.53 -16.35
C THR A 118 -1.44 -6.92 -15.47
N HIS A 119 -1.69 -7.51 -14.31
CA HIS A 119 -2.63 -6.95 -13.32
C HIS A 119 -2.16 -5.60 -12.78
N VAL A 120 -0.88 -5.48 -12.38
CA VAL A 120 -0.33 -4.21 -11.88
C VAL A 120 -0.39 -3.11 -12.94
N GLU A 121 -0.15 -3.42 -14.22
CA GLU A 121 -0.31 -2.46 -15.31
C GLU A 121 -1.77 -2.01 -15.48
N ALA A 122 -2.74 -2.92 -15.37
CA ALA A 122 -4.16 -2.61 -15.44
C ALA A 122 -4.63 -1.77 -14.24
N ASP A 123 -4.18 -2.12 -13.04
CA ASP A 123 -4.49 -1.39 -11.81
C ASP A 123 -3.87 0.01 -11.84
N THR A 124 -2.65 0.16 -12.38
CA THR A 124 -1.98 1.46 -12.52
C THR A 124 -2.75 2.39 -13.45
N LYS A 125 -3.27 1.87 -14.56
CA LYS A 125 -4.13 2.64 -15.48
C LYS A 125 -5.42 3.07 -14.80
N SER A 126 -6.11 2.13 -14.15
CA SER A 126 -7.35 2.40 -13.41
C SER A 126 -7.13 3.42 -12.29
N PHE A 127 -5.97 3.37 -11.62
CA PHE A 127 -5.59 4.34 -10.60
C PHE A 127 -5.34 5.73 -11.19
N LEU A 128 -4.67 5.84 -12.34
CA LEU A 128 -4.47 7.11 -13.03
C LEU A 128 -5.79 7.75 -13.49
N GLU A 129 -6.73 6.96 -14.00
CA GLU A 129 -8.07 7.42 -14.35
C GLU A 129 -8.77 8.01 -13.13
N ARG A 130 -8.71 7.34 -11.97
CA ARG A 130 -9.20 7.90 -10.69
C ARG A 130 -8.51 9.21 -10.31
N CYS A 131 -7.19 9.32 -10.53
CA CYS A 131 -6.46 10.55 -10.26
C CYS A 131 -6.94 11.71 -11.14
N GLN A 132 -7.31 11.46 -12.40
CA GLN A 132 -7.81 12.48 -13.32
C GLN A 132 -9.19 13.02 -12.88
N VAL A 133 -10.04 12.16 -12.33
CA VAL A 133 -11.40 12.53 -11.89
C VAL A 133 -11.51 12.84 -10.40
N ILE A 134 -10.40 12.96 -9.67
CA ILE A 134 -10.40 13.16 -8.20
C ILE A 134 -11.21 14.39 -7.77
N HIS A 135 -11.28 15.42 -8.61
CA HIS A 135 -12.06 16.64 -8.38
C HIS A 135 -13.58 16.39 -8.26
N LEU A 136 -14.10 15.27 -8.75
CA LEU A 136 -15.50 14.86 -8.55
C LEU A 136 -15.79 14.46 -7.09
N TYR A 137 -14.75 14.01 -6.37
CA TYR A 137 -14.81 13.69 -4.96
C TYR A 137 -14.41 14.89 -4.07
N PHE A 138 -13.62 15.82 -4.62
CA PHE A 138 -13.15 17.04 -3.95
C PHE A 138 -13.49 18.29 -4.77
N PRO A 139 -14.78 18.66 -4.89
CA PRO A 139 -15.22 19.79 -5.70
C PRO A 139 -14.60 21.13 -5.25
N GLU A 140 -14.19 21.23 -3.99
CA GLU A 140 -13.48 22.40 -3.47
C GLU A 140 -12.16 22.68 -4.20
N LEU A 141 -11.56 21.69 -4.87
CA LEU A 141 -10.30 21.85 -5.63
C LEU A 141 -10.50 22.51 -7.00
N ILE A 142 -11.74 22.72 -7.43
CA ILE A 142 -12.06 23.32 -8.73
C ILE A 142 -11.88 24.84 -8.66
N GLY A 143 -11.15 25.40 -9.62
CA GLY A 143 -11.01 26.86 -9.77
C GLY A 143 -10.06 27.52 -8.76
N ILE A 144 -9.33 26.73 -7.96
CA ILE A 144 -8.32 27.27 -7.04
C ILE A 144 -7.17 27.89 -7.82
N GLU A 145 -6.73 29.08 -7.38
CA GLU A 145 -5.53 29.72 -7.92
C GLU A 145 -4.28 28.88 -7.64
N PHE A 146 -3.35 28.86 -8.58
CA PHE A 146 -2.13 28.06 -8.51
C PHE A 146 -1.35 28.20 -7.19
N ARG A 147 -1.32 29.42 -6.63
CA ARG A 147 -0.61 29.72 -5.37
C ARG A 147 -1.24 29.05 -4.14
N ASP A 148 -2.56 28.84 -4.16
CA ASP A 148 -3.33 28.31 -3.03
C ASP A 148 -3.55 26.79 -3.16
N PHE A 149 -3.25 26.25 -4.34
CA PHE A 149 -3.47 24.85 -4.67
C PHE A 149 -2.77 23.84 -3.74
N PRO A 150 -1.49 24.02 -3.34
CA PRO A 150 -0.86 23.10 -2.39
C PRO A 150 -1.56 23.03 -1.04
N ALA A 151 -2.00 24.19 -0.51
CA ALA A 151 -2.71 24.27 0.77
C ALA A 151 -4.09 23.59 0.67
N ALA A 152 -4.78 23.76 -0.46
CA ALA A 152 -6.06 23.11 -0.69
C ALA A 152 -5.95 21.57 -0.78
N VAL A 153 -4.93 21.06 -1.49
CA VAL A 153 -4.65 19.62 -1.53
C VAL A 153 -4.31 19.08 -0.14
N ALA A 154 -3.53 19.82 0.66
CA ALA A 154 -3.23 19.44 2.04
C ALA A 154 -4.49 19.39 2.92
N ASN A 155 -5.40 20.37 2.79
CA ASN A 155 -6.67 20.38 3.49
C ASN A 155 -7.58 19.21 3.07
N ALA A 156 -7.63 18.89 1.77
CA ALA A 156 -8.36 17.74 1.27
C ALA A 156 -7.79 16.42 1.84
N ARG A 157 -6.46 16.27 1.87
CA ARG A 157 -5.77 15.12 2.50
C ARG A 157 -6.09 15.00 3.99
N LEU A 158 -6.05 16.11 4.73
CA LEU A 158 -6.40 16.13 6.16
C LEU A 158 -7.87 15.74 6.37
N SER A 159 -8.78 16.27 5.55
CA SER A 159 -10.20 15.94 5.66
C SER A 159 -10.48 14.45 5.44
N LEU A 160 -9.78 13.79 4.52
CA LEU A 160 -9.89 12.34 4.33
C LEU A 160 -9.46 11.55 5.57
N ALA A 161 -8.43 12.03 6.26
CA ALA A 161 -7.91 11.38 7.44
C ALA A 161 -8.85 11.52 8.65
N THR A 162 -9.55 12.66 8.77
CA THR A 162 -10.31 13.00 9.99
C THR A 162 -11.83 12.96 9.84
N ASP A 163 -12.38 13.12 8.63
CA ASP A 163 -13.83 13.14 8.38
C ASP A 163 -14.30 11.79 7.84
N PHE A 164 -14.79 10.93 8.75
CA PHE A 164 -15.25 9.60 8.39
C PHE A 164 -16.55 9.62 7.56
N THR A 165 -17.36 10.67 7.68
CA THR A 165 -18.56 10.83 6.86
C THR A 165 -18.16 11.09 5.41
N ARG A 166 -17.15 11.94 5.18
CA ARG A 166 -16.59 12.16 3.85
C ARG A 166 -16.07 10.86 3.22
N VAL A 167 -15.32 10.04 3.96
CA VAL A 167 -14.83 8.75 3.45
C VAL A 167 -15.98 7.83 3.03
N ARG A 168 -17.02 7.71 3.85
CA ARG A 168 -18.23 6.91 3.51
C ARG A 168 -18.97 7.45 2.29
N ASN A 169 -19.06 8.78 2.15
CA ASN A 169 -19.69 9.40 0.98
C ASN A 169 -18.91 9.12 -0.30
N ILE A 170 -17.58 9.14 -0.24
CA ILE A 170 -16.73 8.77 -1.38
C ILE A 170 -16.91 7.29 -1.71
N TYR A 171 -16.88 6.41 -0.70
CA TYR A 171 -17.17 4.98 -0.88
C TYR A 171 -18.53 4.74 -1.57
N ALA A 172 -19.59 5.40 -1.09
CA ALA A 172 -20.93 5.28 -1.65
C ALA A 172 -21.00 5.73 -3.12
N LYS A 173 -20.28 6.79 -3.49
CA LYS A 173 -20.17 7.24 -4.89
C LYS A 173 -19.44 6.23 -5.77
N LEU A 174 -18.28 5.74 -5.32
CA LEU A 174 -17.50 4.73 -6.05
C LEU A 174 -18.34 3.47 -6.29
N HIS A 175 -19.17 3.09 -5.31
CA HIS A 175 -20.06 1.93 -5.43
C HIS A 175 -21.23 2.15 -6.39
N ALA A 176 -21.87 3.34 -6.35
CA ALA A 176 -22.99 3.66 -7.24
C ALA A 176 -22.62 3.61 -8.74
N GLU A 177 -21.35 3.82 -9.07
CA GLU A 177 -20.81 3.76 -10.43
C GLU A 177 -20.56 2.31 -10.92
N ALA A 178 -20.53 1.33 -10.00
CA ALA A 178 -20.31 -0.09 -10.29
C ALA A 178 -21.35 -0.99 -9.57
N PRO A 179 -22.65 -0.85 -9.89
CA PRO A 179 -23.76 -1.49 -9.17
C PRO A 179 -23.81 -3.01 -9.29
N GLU A 180 -23.00 -3.61 -10.17
CA GLU A 180 -22.92 -5.06 -10.34
C GLU A 180 -22.17 -5.76 -9.18
N HIS A 181 -21.63 -4.99 -8.23
CA HIS A 181 -20.90 -5.53 -7.09
C HIS A 181 -21.71 -5.45 -5.79
N GLU A 182 -22.01 -6.63 -5.29
CA GLU A 182 -22.08 -7.00 -3.89
C GLU A 182 -21.17 -6.12 -2.98
N ALA A 183 -21.76 -5.16 -2.24
CA ALA A 183 -21.01 -4.24 -1.38
C ALA A 183 -21.56 -4.13 0.04
N LEU A 184 -20.72 -3.56 0.93
CA LEU A 184 -21.08 -3.21 2.29
C LEU A 184 -21.87 -1.90 2.31
N GLU A 185 -22.87 -1.80 3.19
CA GLU A 185 -23.55 -0.53 3.44
C GLU A 185 -22.53 0.49 3.97
N PRO A 186 -22.46 1.72 3.42
CA PRO A 186 -21.49 2.73 3.82
C PRO A 186 -21.46 3.01 5.33
N GLU A 187 -22.61 2.93 5.99
CA GLU A 187 -22.77 3.17 7.43
C GLU A 187 -22.06 2.13 8.30
N LEU A 188 -21.84 0.91 7.79
CA LEU A 188 -21.11 -0.14 8.49
C LEU A 188 -19.61 0.13 8.51
N LEU A 189 -19.10 0.87 7.53
CA LEU A 189 -17.68 1.10 7.37
C LEU A 189 -17.15 2.06 8.43
N GLY A 190 -15.97 1.74 8.93
CA GLY A 190 -15.22 2.55 9.89
C GLY A 190 -13.73 2.24 9.80
N PRO A 191 -12.88 2.94 10.57
CA PRO A 191 -11.41 2.85 10.46
C PRO A 191 -10.81 1.44 10.65
N GLN A 192 -11.57 0.52 11.22
CA GLN A 192 -11.20 -0.88 11.39
C GLN A 192 -11.39 -1.75 10.14
N TRP A 193 -12.08 -1.25 9.12
CA TRP A 193 -12.39 -1.97 7.89
C TRP A 193 -11.34 -1.68 6.79
N ALA A 194 -10.90 -2.72 6.09
CA ALA A 194 -10.06 -2.62 4.91
C ALA A 194 -10.72 -1.79 3.81
N TRP A 195 -12.03 -1.91 3.56
CA TRP A 195 -12.72 -1.04 2.59
C TRP A 195 -12.60 0.44 2.93
N PHE A 196 -12.74 0.80 4.21
CA PHE A 196 -12.62 2.17 4.66
C PHE A 196 -11.18 2.70 4.48
N ARG A 197 -10.19 1.90 4.88
CA ARG A 197 -8.77 2.24 4.72
C ARG A 197 -8.34 2.25 3.25
N TRP A 198 -8.92 1.41 2.41
CA TRP A 198 -8.71 1.41 0.96
C TRP A 198 -9.13 2.73 0.35
N VAL A 199 -10.34 3.22 0.65
CA VAL A 199 -10.78 4.53 0.16
C VAL A 199 -9.85 5.64 0.64
N GLN A 200 -9.50 5.67 1.92
CA GLN A 200 -8.57 6.68 2.46
C GLN A 200 -7.22 6.65 1.73
N SER A 201 -6.56 5.50 1.65
CA SER A 201 -5.24 5.36 1.05
C SER A 201 -5.26 5.65 -0.47
N GLN A 202 -6.25 5.14 -1.21
CA GLN A 202 -6.41 5.43 -2.64
C GLN A 202 -6.60 6.92 -2.91
N MET A 203 -7.47 7.59 -2.14
CA MET A 203 -7.73 9.02 -2.34
C MET A 203 -6.54 9.89 -1.90
N LEU A 204 -5.81 9.51 -0.85
CA LEU A 204 -4.58 10.21 -0.44
C LEU A 204 -3.50 10.15 -1.53
N ALA A 205 -3.27 8.96 -2.10
CA ALA A 205 -2.33 8.76 -3.20
C ALA A 205 -2.79 9.51 -4.46
N ALA A 206 -4.09 9.48 -4.79
CA ALA A 206 -4.65 10.21 -5.92
C ALA A 206 -4.48 11.73 -5.77
N LEU A 207 -4.77 12.28 -4.58
CA LEU A 207 -4.55 13.70 -4.28
C LEU A 207 -3.07 14.10 -4.36
N ARG A 208 -2.15 13.20 -3.99
CA ARG A 208 -0.70 13.43 -4.12
C ARG A 208 -0.30 13.58 -5.59
N ILE A 209 -0.74 12.66 -6.45
CA ILE A 209 -0.50 12.74 -7.90
C ILE A 209 -1.15 13.99 -8.49
N PHE A 210 -2.41 14.24 -8.16
CA PHE A 210 -3.15 15.42 -8.61
C PHE A 210 -2.48 16.73 -8.20
N GLY A 211 -1.97 16.80 -6.97
CA GLY A 211 -1.14 17.87 -6.45
C GLY A 211 0.15 18.07 -7.24
N ARG A 212 0.89 16.98 -7.45
CA ARG A 212 2.18 16.95 -8.16
C ARG A 212 2.07 17.45 -9.60
N TYR A 213 0.96 17.14 -10.28
CA TYR A 213 0.70 17.58 -11.66
C TYR A 213 -0.24 18.78 -11.76
N GLN A 214 -0.66 19.38 -10.64
CA GLN A 214 -1.47 20.61 -10.61
C GLN A 214 -2.73 20.53 -11.48
N CYS A 215 -3.50 19.45 -11.32
CA CYS A 215 -4.68 19.11 -12.14
C CYS A 215 -4.40 18.83 -13.62
N ARG A 216 -3.13 18.75 -14.05
CA ARG A 216 -2.75 18.53 -15.46
C ARG A 216 -2.14 17.15 -15.65
N ILE A 217 -2.85 16.12 -15.20
CA ILE A 217 -2.49 14.74 -15.51
C ILE A 217 -2.82 14.52 -17.00
N PRO A 218 -1.85 14.18 -17.86
CA PRO A 218 -2.10 14.02 -19.28
C PRO A 218 -2.96 12.78 -19.55
N ASP A 219 -3.86 12.86 -20.54
CA ASP A 219 -4.66 11.72 -21.01
C ASP A 219 -3.78 10.57 -21.56
N ALA A 220 -2.66 10.94 -22.18
CA ALA A 220 -1.61 10.01 -22.60
C ALA A 220 -0.39 10.13 -21.66
N PRO A 221 -0.33 9.34 -20.57
CA PRO A 221 0.75 9.42 -19.60
C PRO A 221 2.09 8.98 -20.19
N THR A 222 3.13 9.76 -19.92
CA THR A 222 4.51 9.37 -20.28
C THR A 222 4.97 8.17 -19.44
N PRO A 223 6.01 7.43 -19.85
CA PRO A 223 6.56 6.33 -19.04
C PRO A 223 6.96 6.75 -17.62
N ARG A 224 7.37 8.01 -17.43
CA ARG A 224 7.67 8.56 -16.10
C ARG A 224 6.41 8.75 -15.24
N VAL A 225 5.31 9.21 -15.84
CA VAL A 225 4.03 9.37 -15.14
C VAL A 225 3.48 8.01 -14.74
N LEU A 226 3.50 7.04 -15.66
CA LEU A 226 3.10 5.66 -15.40
C LEU A 226 3.89 5.05 -14.24
N ARG A 227 5.22 5.14 -14.28
CA ARG A 227 6.08 4.63 -13.19
C ARG A 227 5.78 5.29 -11.85
N ASN A 228 5.58 6.60 -11.83
CA ASN A 228 5.24 7.32 -10.59
C ASN A 228 3.87 6.87 -10.04
N ALA A 229 2.92 6.61 -10.93
CA ALA A 229 1.60 6.12 -10.55
C ALA A 229 1.64 4.69 -10.04
N GLU A 230 2.38 3.81 -10.70
CA GLU A 230 2.63 2.44 -10.26
C GLU A 230 3.24 2.40 -8.86
N HIS A 231 4.31 3.16 -8.61
CA HIS A 231 4.90 3.26 -7.27
C HIS A 231 3.88 3.76 -6.24
N SER A 232 3.17 4.85 -6.54
CA SER A 232 2.17 5.41 -5.61
C SER A 232 1.02 4.43 -5.34
N MET A 233 0.66 3.60 -6.33
CA MET A 233 -0.37 2.59 -6.20
C MET A 233 0.11 1.41 -5.34
N LEU A 234 1.33 0.93 -5.51
CA LEU A 234 1.90 -0.11 -4.65
C LEU A 234 2.02 0.38 -3.20
N ASP A 235 2.35 1.66 -3.00
CA ASP A 235 2.37 2.29 -1.68
C ASP A 235 1.02 2.27 -0.96
N VAL A 236 -0.10 2.28 -1.70
CA VAL A 236 -1.44 2.19 -1.12
C VAL A 236 -1.61 0.92 -0.30
N ASP A 237 -1.08 -0.21 -0.77
CA ASP A 237 -1.22 -1.49 -0.06
C ASP A 237 -0.47 -1.46 1.28
N TYR A 238 0.73 -0.90 1.31
CA TYR A 238 1.51 -0.72 2.54
C TYR A 238 0.76 0.19 3.52
N ILE A 239 0.29 1.35 3.07
CA ILE A 239 -0.41 2.32 3.91
C ILE A 239 -1.70 1.73 4.46
N LEU A 240 -2.48 1.03 3.62
CA LEU A 240 -3.72 0.37 4.03
C LEU A 240 -3.44 -0.66 5.11
N ALA A 241 -2.59 -1.65 4.83
CA ALA A 241 -2.28 -2.73 5.78
C ALA A 241 -1.66 -2.18 7.07
N ALA A 242 -0.75 -1.20 6.95
CA ALA A 242 -0.13 -0.56 8.11
C ALA A 242 -1.15 0.19 8.96
N SER A 243 -2.09 0.92 8.34
CA SER A 243 -3.12 1.68 9.06
C SER A 243 -4.10 0.78 9.83
N LEU A 244 -4.30 -0.45 9.36
CA LEU A 244 -5.05 -1.51 10.04
C LEU A 244 -4.24 -2.13 11.18
N ALA A 245 -2.97 -2.49 10.95
CA ALA A 245 -2.06 -3.01 11.98
C ALA A 245 -1.68 -1.96 13.04
N GLY A 246 -1.78 -0.68 12.69
CA GLY A 246 -1.34 0.46 13.47
C GLY A 246 0.18 0.62 13.55
N ALA A 247 0.96 -0.05 12.69
CA ALA A 247 2.42 0.07 12.68
C ALA A 247 3.03 -0.24 11.30
N ILE A 248 4.11 0.46 10.96
CA ILE A 248 4.89 0.27 9.73
C ILE A 248 6.39 0.39 9.98
N ALA A 249 7.18 -0.42 9.29
CA ALA A 249 8.61 -0.22 9.11
C ALA A 249 8.83 0.28 7.67
N THR A 250 9.26 1.54 7.54
CA THR A 250 9.42 2.21 6.24
C THR A 250 10.58 3.20 6.26
N ASN A 251 11.29 3.35 5.15
CA ASN A 251 12.22 4.46 4.91
C ASN A 251 11.64 5.52 3.98
N ASP A 252 10.45 5.30 3.42
CA ASP A 252 9.81 6.21 2.50
C ASP A 252 9.09 7.33 3.27
N ALA A 253 9.36 8.58 2.87
CA ALA A 253 8.79 9.76 3.52
C ALA A 253 7.33 9.99 3.09
N GLU A 254 6.98 9.65 1.85
CA GLU A 254 5.61 9.77 1.34
C GLU A 254 4.70 8.74 2.03
N VAL A 255 5.16 7.49 2.15
CA VAL A 255 4.45 6.42 2.88
C VAL A 255 4.29 6.77 4.36
N GLU A 256 5.35 7.26 5.02
CA GLU A 256 5.26 7.68 6.42
C GLU A 256 4.24 8.81 6.61
N GLU A 257 4.28 9.83 5.75
CA GLU A 257 3.37 10.97 5.83
C GLU A 257 1.91 10.51 5.75
N ASP A 258 1.58 9.67 4.76
CA ASP A 258 0.22 9.15 4.59
C ASP A 258 -0.20 8.22 5.74
N PHE A 259 0.72 7.36 6.20
CA PHE A 259 0.47 6.53 7.39
C PHE A 259 0.19 7.37 8.63
N ARG A 260 0.97 8.43 8.87
CA ARG A 260 0.79 9.34 10.02
C ARG A 260 -0.52 10.12 9.94
N LEU A 261 -0.99 10.47 8.75
CA LEU A 261 -2.32 11.05 8.58
C LEU A 261 -3.40 10.06 9.03
N LEU A 262 -3.32 8.80 8.60
CA LEU A 262 -4.35 7.79 8.88
C LEU A 262 -4.25 7.16 10.28
N CYS A 263 -3.06 7.17 10.87
CA CYS A 263 -2.73 6.60 12.17
C CYS A 263 -1.74 7.52 12.93
N PRO A 264 -2.17 8.67 13.49
CA PRO A 264 -1.28 9.64 14.13
C PRO A 264 -0.43 9.04 15.27
N ASN A 265 -1.03 8.13 16.04
CA ASN A 265 -0.41 7.40 17.14
C ASN A 265 0.21 6.06 16.71
N GLY A 266 0.30 5.82 15.40
CA GLY A 266 0.90 4.63 14.82
C GLY A 266 2.39 4.55 15.08
N LEU A 267 2.91 3.31 15.18
CA LEU A 267 4.34 3.08 15.31
C LEU A 267 5.01 3.14 13.93
N VAL A 268 6.07 3.94 13.80
CA VAL A 268 6.92 3.97 12.61
C VAL A 268 8.33 3.55 13.01
N ILE A 269 8.89 2.54 12.35
CA ILE A 269 10.29 2.15 12.50
C ILE A 269 11.06 2.60 11.27
N LYS A 270 12.05 3.47 11.47
CA LYS A 270 12.97 3.95 10.42
C LYS A 270 14.28 3.18 10.43
N PRO A 271 14.97 3.03 9.28
CA PRO A 271 16.34 2.55 9.26
C PRO A 271 17.26 3.36 10.18
N LEU A 272 18.13 2.69 10.92
CA LEU A 272 19.21 3.36 11.65
C LEU A 272 20.27 3.83 10.66
N HIS A 273 20.49 5.13 10.58
CA HIS A 273 21.67 5.68 9.91
C HIS A 273 22.88 5.46 10.82
N TYR A 274 23.70 4.47 10.50
CA TYR A 274 25.05 4.41 11.08
C TYR A 274 25.85 5.57 10.50
N ASN A 275 25.99 6.64 11.27
CA ASN A 275 27.09 7.58 11.09
C ASN A 275 28.36 6.81 11.43
N GLY A 276 29.02 6.27 10.41
CA GLY A 276 30.34 5.65 10.54
C GLY A 276 31.39 6.63 11.02
#